data_AF-A0A1Q9JFQ5-F1
#
_entry.id   AF-A0A1Q9JFQ5-F1
#
_cell.length_a   1.000
_cell.length_b   1.000
_cell.length_c   1.000
_cell.angle_alpha   90.00
_cell.angle_beta   90.00
_cell.angle_gamma   90.00
#
_symmetry.space_group_name_H-M   'P 1'
#
loop_
_entity.id
_entity.type
_entity.pdbx_description
1 polymer ?
#
loop_
_entity_poly.entity_id
_entity_poly.type
_entity_poly.pdbx_seq_one_letter_code
_entity_poly.pdbx_strand_id
1 'polypeptide(L)'
;MTVFKEYRDEINRIFSRYTSGGFVDYYHCRGLGHDMIDLMIDATEELSFRGEYKELFALANKGFLKWGKTDKDDSDGETQDFIYYIKQAWDVVYDSGEDKIPHGKMYDWFEKHTDGSVIDYMEEQIYEYMMSHFKEPELLQKKYDLLNRKTEEGVDGSDSSYVKYQMDRWREYQLRLMADMKKPIEEIREYTKMISSYSVQETMAEIERAYGNTNEVIAIYQELAAQEDARGWARENWHLKLKDIYKESGDEEKYRAELLSAMTLDVGNEDLWKEYKGCCAPEDWPTRCEDLFSSVKVGDYRIFPWYAQENRYDLIMDGVEVGEHIDRLKQYEKKLKELYPDRCLTVLLNNTKRMAEQSNKRQDYRRVARNLRWIQQYPNGKTAAAELAQEFRLKYKRKRAMMEEILEF
;
A
#
# COMPACT_ATOMS: atom_id res chain seq x y z
N MET A 1 32.19 33.86 -2.33
CA MET A 1 32.00 32.80 -1.31
C MET A 1 31.91 31.49 -2.08
N THR A 2 32.29 30.33 -1.56
CA THR A 2 32.09 29.08 -2.33
C THR A 2 30.60 28.72 -2.33
N VAL A 3 30.09 28.16 -3.42
CA VAL A 3 28.67 27.79 -3.57
C VAL A 3 28.22 26.82 -2.47
N PHE A 4 29.06 25.83 -2.13
CA PHE A 4 28.84 24.97 -0.97
C PHE A 4 28.59 25.75 0.34
N LYS A 5 29.35 26.82 0.58
CA LYS A 5 29.19 27.63 1.81
C LYS A 5 27.85 28.37 1.81
N GLU A 6 27.38 28.82 0.66
CA GLU A 6 26.08 29.47 0.51
C GLU A 6 24.95 28.51 0.88
N TYR A 7 24.90 27.32 0.27
CA TYR A 7 23.91 26.30 0.61
C TYR A 7 23.97 25.88 2.08
N ARG A 8 25.18 25.64 2.58
CA ARG A 8 25.38 25.23 3.97
C ARG A 8 24.87 26.28 4.95
N ASP A 9 25.08 27.56 4.66
CA ASP A 9 24.63 28.66 5.50
C ASP A 9 23.10 28.85 5.33
N GLU A 10 22.54 28.60 4.14
CA GLU A 10 21.11 28.67 3.87
C GLU A 10 20.28 27.63 4.62
N ILE A 11 20.77 26.39 4.77
CA ILE A 11 20.13 25.38 5.65
C ILE A 11 19.85 25.99 7.04
N ASN A 12 20.83 26.69 7.62
CA ASN A 12 20.63 27.28 8.94
C ASN A 12 19.59 28.41 8.92
N ARG A 13 19.54 29.22 7.85
CA ARG A 13 18.57 30.32 7.71
C ARG A 13 17.15 29.81 7.57
N ILE A 14 16.95 28.75 6.78
CA ILE A 14 15.65 28.09 6.62
C ILE A 14 15.15 27.60 7.97
N PHE A 15 15.94 26.81 8.70
CA PHE A 15 15.53 26.35 10.04
C PHE A 15 15.25 27.51 11.01
N SER A 16 16.07 28.58 11.02
CA SER A 16 15.81 29.75 11.86
C SER A 16 14.51 30.49 11.53
N ARG A 17 13.97 30.35 10.30
CA ARG A 17 12.70 30.96 9.89
C ARG A 17 11.49 30.23 10.48
N TYR A 18 11.59 28.90 10.59
CA TYR A 18 10.44 28.03 10.92
C TYR A 18 10.48 27.48 12.35
N THR A 19 11.64 27.47 13.00
CA THR A 19 11.78 26.95 14.37
C THR A 19 11.51 28.03 15.42
N SER A 20 10.57 27.76 16.33
CA SER A 20 10.27 28.58 17.50
C SER A 20 10.48 27.78 18.78
N GLY A 21 11.37 28.25 19.66
CA GLY A 21 11.65 27.56 20.93
C GLY A 21 12.27 26.17 20.79
N GLY A 22 12.90 25.87 19.65
CA GLY A 22 13.47 24.55 19.36
C GLY A 22 12.49 23.55 18.73
N PHE A 23 11.24 23.98 18.50
CA PHE A 23 10.17 23.17 17.91
C PHE A 23 9.65 23.79 16.62
N VAL A 24 9.19 22.97 15.69
CA VAL A 24 8.50 23.39 14.45
C VAL A 24 7.08 22.83 14.49
N ASP A 25 6.08 23.70 14.60
CA ASP A 25 4.68 23.26 14.61
C ASP A 25 4.17 22.81 13.23
N TYR A 26 3.03 22.15 13.23
CA TYR A 26 2.37 21.60 12.03
C TYR A 26 2.30 22.58 10.85
N TYR A 27 1.93 23.84 11.10
CA TYR A 27 1.76 24.82 10.01
C TYR A 27 3.11 25.28 9.43
N HIS A 28 4.14 25.36 10.28
CA HIS A 28 5.48 25.74 9.86
C HIS A 28 6.28 24.57 9.28
N CYS A 29 5.96 23.32 9.64
CA CYS A 29 6.66 22.12 9.18
C CYS A 29 6.58 21.97 7.67
N ARG A 30 5.40 22.20 7.09
CA ARG A 30 5.21 22.21 5.63
C ARG A 30 6.11 23.23 4.92
N GLY A 31 6.20 24.45 5.44
CA GLY A 31 7.06 25.49 4.87
C GLY A 31 8.55 25.15 4.99
N LEU A 32 8.95 24.61 6.15
CA LEU A 32 10.30 24.09 6.36
C LEU A 32 10.64 22.96 5.38
N GLY A 33 9.72 22.01 5.18
CA GLY A 33 9.86 20.91 4.24
C GLY A 33 10.09 21.39 2.82
N HIS A 34 9.21 22.26 2.31
CA HIS A 34 9.35 22.81 0.96
C HIS A 34 10.69 23.56 0.77
N ASP A 35 11.04 24.49 1.65
CA ASP A 35 12.26 25.28 1.49
C ASP A 35 13.53 24.40 1.58
N MET A 36 13.52 23.37 2.44
CA MET A 36 14.64 22.42 2.54
C MET A 36 14.72 21.49 1.32
N ILE A 37 13.59 21.06 0.77
CA ILE A 37 13.53 20.24 -0.44
C ILE A 37 14.06 21.03 -1.64
N ASP A 38 13.56 22.26 -1.86
CA ASP A 38 14.01 23.13 -2.95
C ASP A 38 15.52 23.38 -2.85
N LEU A 39 16.03 23.66 -1.64
CA LEU A 39 17.47 23.80 -1.40
C LEU A 39 18.25 22.53 -1.79
N MET A 40 17.76 21.35 -1.42
CA MET A 40 18.46 20.09 -1.70
C MET A 40 18.42 19.73 -3.19
N ILE A 41 17.33 20.05 -3.91
CA ILE A 41 17.25 19.89 -5.36
C ILE A 41 18.30 20.77 -6.03
N ASP A 42 18.27 22.08 -5.76
CA ASP A 42 19.20 23.05 -6.35
C ASP A 42 20.66 22.68 -6.06
N ALA A 43 20.96 22.33 -4.80
CA ALA A 43 22.31 21.97 -4.41
C ALA A 43 22.79 20.67 -5.05
N THR A 44 21.90 19.68 -5.21
CA THR A 44 22.23 18.41 -5.87
C THR A 44 22.56 18.65 -7.34
N GLU A 45 21.75 19.43 -8.04
CA GLU A 45 21.98 19.79 -9.45
C GLU A 45 23.28 20.59 -9.61
N GLU A 46 23.48 21.66 -8.84
CA GLU A 46 24.61 22.55 -9.01
C GLU A 46 25.95 21.91 -8.60
N LEU A 47 26.00 21.23 -7.45
CA LEU A 47 27.25 20.64 -6.95
C LEU A 47 27.65 19.41 -7.78
N SER A 48 26.69 18.59 -8.22
CA SER A 48 26.99 17.46 -9.10
C SER A 48 27.48 17.92 -10.47
N PHE A 49 26.88 18.96 -11.06
CA PHE A 49 27.34 19.56 -12.31
C PHE A 49 28.79 20.05 -12.22
N ARG A 50 29.20 20.54 -11.05
CA ARG A 50 30.57 21.02 -10.78
C ARG A 50 31.54 19.91 -10.37
N GLY A 51 31.06 18.67 -10.17
CA GLY A 51 31.85 17.56 -9.67
C GLY A 51 32.27 17.70 -8.20
N GLU A 52 31.59 18.57 -7.44
CA GLU A 52 31.80 18.86 -6.02
C GLU A 52 31.08 17.84 -5.12
N TYR A 53 31.33 16.54 -5.34
CA TYR A 53 30.59 15.46 -4.67
C TYR A 53 30.83 15.41 -3.16
N LYS A 54 32.03 15.76 -2.68
CA LYS A 54 32.36 15.77 -1.24
C LYS A 54 31.54 16.82 -0.50
N GLU A 55 31.38 17.98 -1.13
CA GLU A 55 30.57 19.08 -0.68
C GLU A 55 29.09 18.69 -0.68
N LEU A 56 28.60 18.05 -1.75
CA LEU A 56 27.23 17.54 -1.82
C LEU A 56 26.93 16.53 -0.71
N PHE A 57 27.82 15.54 -0.50
CA PHE A 57 27.67 14.55 0.57
C PHE A 57 27.64 15.21 1.94
N ALA A 58 28.56 16.15 2.19
CA ALA A 58 28.60 16.89 3.45
C ALA A 58 27.34 17.74 3.67
N LEU A 59 26.77 18.32 2.61
CA LEU A 59 25.55 19.11 2.66
C LEU A 59 24.32 18.25 2.96
N ALA A 60 24.14 17.14 2.24
CA ALA A 60 23.06 16.18 2.47
C ALA A 60 23.09 15.65 3.91
N ASN A 61 24.27 15.24 4.39
CA ASN A 61 24.47 14.77 5.76
C ASN A 61 24.14 15.85 6.80
N LYS A 62 24.51 17.11 6.53
CA LYS A 62 24.14 18.23 7.41
C LYS A 62 22.63 18.44 7.43
N GLY A 63 21.97 18.43 6.28
CA GLY A 63 20.52 18.56 6.16
C GLY A 63 19.79 17.46 6.93
N PHE A 64 20.17 16.21 6.68
CA PHE A 64 19.64 15.03 7.36
C PHE A 64 19.75 15.13 8.89
N LEU A 65 20.95 15.40 9.41
CA LEU A 65 21.18 15.51 10.85
C LEU A 65 20.46 16.71 11.47
N LYS A 66 20.37 17.83 10.75
CA LYS A 66 19.69 19.02 11.26
C LYS A 66 18.18 18.79 11.34
N TRP A 67 17.61 18.14 10.33
CA TRP A 67 16.21 17.74 10.29
C TRP A 67 15.88 16.74 11.41
N GLY A 68 16.64 15.65 11.53
CA GLY A 68 16.40 14.61 12.53
C GLY A 68 16.67 14.99 13.98
N LYS A 69 17.31 16.13 14.23
CA LYS A 69 17.56 16.68 15.58
C LYS A 69 16.62 17.82 15.95
N THR A 70 15.74 18.22 15.06
CA THR A 70 14.77 19.29 15.32
C THR A 70 13.42 18.65 15.59
N ASP A 71 12.90 18.83 16.81
CA ASP A 71 11.53 18.40 17.11
C ASP A 71 10.54 19.17 16.25
N LYS A 72 9.58 18.44 15.69
CA LYS A 72 8.62 18.97 14.75
C LYS A 72 7.35 18.12 14.71
N ASP A 73 6.25 18.74 14.31
CA ASP A 73 5.02 18.04 13.94
C ASP A 73 4.97 17.87 12.42
N ASP A 74 5.40 16.70 11.95
CA ASP A 74 5.46 16.29 10.54
C ASP A 74 4.32 15.32 10.17
N SER A 75 3.16 15.49 10.81
CA SER A 75 2.00 14.59 10.63
C SER A 75 1.45 14.57 9.20
N ASP A 76 1.83 15.53 8.33
CA ASP A 76 1.46 15.54 6.90
C ASP A 76 2.48 14.80 6.01
N GLY A 77 3.52 14.19 6.61
CA GLY A 77 4.51 13.36 5.91
C GLY A 77 5.77 14.10 5.44
N GLU A 78 6.02 15.32 5.94
CA GLU A 78 7.12 16.18 5.48
C GLU A 78 8.50 15.53 5.62
N THR A 79 8.71 14.69 6.64
CA THR A 79 10.00 14.02 6.82
C THR A 79 10.25 13.00 5.72
N GLN A 80 9.25 12.20 5.34
CA GLN A 80 9.38 11.20 4.27
C GLN A 80 9.69 11.88 2.93
N ASP A 81 9.00 13.00 2.64
CA ASP A 81 9.26 13.80 1.45
C ASP A 81 10.70 14.36 1.46
N PHE A 82 11.15 14.95 2.57
CA PHE A 82 12.50 15.47 2.68
C PHE A 82 13.58 14.38 2.55
N ILE A 83 13.40 13.23 3.23
CA ILE A 83 14.35 12.11 3.17
C ILE A 83 14.51 11.59 1.75
N TYR A 84 13.44 11.57 0.95
CA TYR A 84 13.51 11.14 -0.45
C TYR A 84 14.56 11.94 -1.23
N TYR A 85 14.58 13.27 -1.09
CA TYR A 85 15.58 14.12 -1.76
C TYR A 85 16.98 14.01 -1.15
N ILE A 86 17.08 13.75 0.15
CA ILE A 86 18.37 13.43 0.77
C ILE A 86 18.95 12.13 0.19
N LYS A 87 18.13 11.07 0.05
CA LYS A 87 18.56 9.80 -0.54
C LYS A 87 18.99 9.99 -1.99
N GLN A 88 18.28 10.80 -2.79
CA GLN A 88 18.73 11.15 -4.14
C GLN A 88 20.11 11.83 -4.16
N ALA A 89 20.35 12.78 -3.25
CA ALA A 89 21.67 13.41 -3.15
C ALA A 89 22.76 12.41 -2.78
N TRP A 90 22.46 11.45 -1.89
CA TRP A 90 23.37 10.35 -1.59
C TRP A 90 23.63 9.45 -2.79
N ASP A 91 22.60 9.12 -3.57
CA ASP A 91 22.70 8.27 -4.77
C ASP A 91 23.56 8.95 -5.84
N VAL A 92 23.36 10.24 -6.10
CA VAL A 92 24.22 11.03 -7.00
C VAL A 92 25.69 10.98 -6.58
N VAL A 93 25.95 11.00 -5.28
CA VAL A 93 27.32 10.88 -4.75
C VAL A 93 27.84 9.45 -4.88
N TYR A 94 27.04 8.45 -4.54
CA TYR A 94 27.40 7.02 -4.65
C TYR A 94 27.76 6.67 -6.10
N ASP A 95 26.90 7.04 -7.04
CA ASP A 95 27.07 6.77 -8.47
C ASP A 95 28.20 7.57 -9.13
N SER A 96 28.72 8.62 -8.46
CA SER A 96 29.86 9.39 -8.96
C SER A 96 31.18 8.60 -8.98
N GLY A 97 31.22 7.48 -8.26
CA GLY A 97 32.32 6.51 -8.26
C GLY A 97 33.40 6.75 -7.19
N GLU A 98 34.14 5.67 -6.92
CA GLU A 98 35.15 5.56 -5.85
C GLU A 98 36.25 6.64 -5.89
N ASP A 99 36.59 7.15 -7.09
CA ASP A 99 37.61 8.20 -7.27
C ASP A 99 37.18 9.56 -6.70
N LYS A 100 35.87 9.81 -6.59
CA LYS A 100 35.31 11.06 -6.07
C LYS A 100 35.14 10.96 -4.56
N ILE A 101 34.39 9.96 -4.12
CA ILE A 101 34.26 9.59 -2.71
C ILE A 101 34.26 8.07 -2.62
N PRO A 102 35.22 7.48 -1.89
CA PRO A 102 35.20 6.05 -1.68
C PRO A 102 33.95 5.60 -0.94
N HIS A 103 33.33 4.52 -1.41
CA HIS A 103 32.12 3.95 -0.80
C HIS A 103 32.32 3.61 0.68
N GLY A 104 33.52 3.12 1.03
CA GLY A 104 33.88 2.87 2.42
C GLY A 104 33.81 4.12 3.31
N LYS A 105 34.15 5.31 2.79
CA LYS A 105 34.04 6.56 3.56
C LYS A 105 32.59 7.02 3.74
N MET A 106 31.74 6.78 2.74
CA MET A 106 30.31 7.03 2.88
C MET A 106 29.73 6.08 3.93
N TYR A 107 30.04 4.78 3.82
CA TYR A 107 29.62 3.75 4.77
C TYR A 107 30.04 4.09 6.21
N ASP A 108 31.30 4.47 6.44
CA ASP A 108 31.78 4.83 7.78
C ASP A 108 30.99 6.01 8.40
N TRP A 109 30.47 6.93 7.56
CA TRP A 109 29.56 7.97 8.03
C TRP A 109 28.21 7.39 8.44
N PHE A 110 27.61 6.53 7.61
CA PHE A 110 26.32 5.90 7.94
C PHE A 110 26.40 5.04 9.20
N GLU A 111 27.40 4.16 9.32
CA GLU A 111 27.61 3.32 10.51
C GLU A 111 27.69 4.18 11.77
N LYS A 112 28.45 5.28 11.73
CA LYS A 112 28.63 6.18 12.89
C LYS A 112 27.33 6.81 13.38
N HIS A 113 26.33 6.99 12.51
CA HIS A 113 25.05 7.62 12.85
C HIS A 113 23.93 6.60 13.09
N THR A 114 24.30 5.33 13.32
CA THR A 114 23.41 4.30 13.91
C THR A 114 23.52 4.27 15.45
N ASP A 115 23.80 5.42 16.06
CA ASP A 115 24.05 5.60 17.50
C ASP A 115 22.87 6.24 18.24
N GLY A 116 21.69 6.33 17.62
CA GLY A 116 20.54 7.06 18.16
C GLY A 116 20.68 8.59 18.11
N SER A 117 21.58 9.14 17.30
CA SER A 117 21.77 10.59 17.17
C SER A 117 20.67 11.33 16.40
N VAL A 118 19.73 10.61 15.79
CA VAL A 118 18.52 11.12 15.14
C VAL A 118 17.31 10.35 15.67
N ILE A 119 16.10 10.88 15.44
CA ILE A 119 14.85 10.18 15.73
C ILE A 119 14.79 8.79 15.08
N ASP A 120 14.11 7.87 15.75
CA ASP A 120 14.08 6.43 15.45
C ASP A 120 13.76 6.10 13.99
N TYR A 121 12.69 6.69 13.44
CA TYR A 121 12.28 6.41 12.06
C TYR A 121 13.24 7.02 11.01
N MET A 122 14.09 7.98 11.38
CA MET A 122 15.17 8.46 10.50
C MET A 122 16.41 7.58 10.59
N GLU A 123 16.73 7.05 11.78
CA GLU A 123 17.81 6.08 11.94
C GLU A 123 17.54 4.83 11.09
N GLU A 124 16.28 4.39 10.99
CA GLU A 124 15.87 3.32 10.08
C GLU A 124 16.26 3.61 8.62
N GLN A 125 16.17 4.86 8.17
CA GLN A 125 16.51 5.24 6.80
C GLN A 125 18.01 5.08 6.51
N ILE A 126 18.85 5.22 7.53
CA ILE A 126 20.28 4.94 7.44
C ILE A 126 20.49 3.43 7.22
N TYR A 127 19.83 2.57 8.01
CA TYR A 127 19.91 1.13 7.83
C TYR A 127 19.44 0.70 6.44
N GLU A 128 18.25 1.16 6.02
CA GLU A 128 17.70 0.86 4.69
C GLU A 128 18.68 1.26 3.58
N TYR A 129 19.26 2.45 3.65
CA TYR A 129 20.22 2.93 2.66
C TYR A 129 21.49 2.09 2.65
N MET A 130 22.03 1.75 3.82
CA MET A 130 23.20 0.87 3.92
C MET A 130 22.92 -0.53 3.37
N MET A 131 21.71 -1.07 3.60
CA MET A 131 21.37 -2.42 3.15
C MET A 131 21.17 -2.49 1.64
N SER A 132 20.65 -1.44 0.99
CA SER A 132 20.48 -1.40 -0.46
C SER A 132 21.77 -1.10 -1.23
N HIS A 133 22.72 -0.35 -0.64
CA HIS A 133 23.98 0.05 -1.27
C HIS A 133 25.19 -0.75 -0.75
N PHE A 134 26.42 -0.32 -1.04
CA PHE A 134 27.68 -0.83 -0.47
C PHE A 134 27.83 -2.36 -0.56
N LYS A 135 27.70 -2.92 -1.77
CA LYS A 135 27.67 -4.38 -2.01
C LYS A 135 29.06 -5.00 -2.21
N GLU A 136 30.12 -4.21 -2.07
CA GLU A 136 31.50 -4.68 -2.13
C GLU A 136 31.76 -5.69 -1.01
N PRO A 137 32.52 -6.79 -1.26
CA PRO A 137 32.70 -7.86 -0.27
C PRO A 137 33.17 -7.38 1.12
N GLU A 138 34.09 -6.42 1.16
CA GLU A 138 34.60 -5.85 2.41
C GLU A 138 33.52 -5.06 3.17
N LEU A 139 32.65 -4.33 2.46
CA LEU A 139 31.57 -3.55 3.08
C LEU A 139 30.39 -4.44 3.49
N LEU A 140 30.10 -5.51 2.74
CA LEU A 140 29.14 -6.54 3.18
C LEU A 140 29.57 -7.16 4.50
N GLN A 141 30.86 -7.49 4.66
CA GLN A 141 31.38 -8.01 5.93
C GLN A 141 31.27 -6.97 7.06
N LYS A 142 31.62 -5.69 6.82
CA LYS A 142 31.44 -4.62 7.81
C LYS A 142 29.99 -4.50 8.28
N LYS A 143 29.01 -4.58 7.37
CA LYS A 143 27.58 -4.54 7.73
C LYS A 143 27.17 -5.72 8.58
N TYR A 144 27.62 -6.91 8.19
CA TYR A 144 27.33 -8.13 8.94
C TYR A 144 27.87 -8.04 10.37
N ASP A 145 29.11 -7.55 10.54
CA ASP A 145 29.74 -7.35 11.84
C ASP A 145 29.05 -6.26 12.68
N LEU A 146 28.60 -5.17 12.05
CA LEU A 146 27.79 -4.14 12.71
C LEU A 146 26.49 -4.72 13.27
N LEU A 147 25.73 -5.45 12.45
CA LEU A 147 24.44 -6.01 12.86
C LEU A 147 24.59 -7.14 13.91
N ASN A 148 25.67 -7.93 13.86
CA ASN A 148 25.98 -8.89 14.92
C ASN A 148 26.15 -8.16 16.25
N ARG A 149 26.99 -7.11 16.27
CA ARG A 149 27.24 -6.30 17.47
C ARG A 149 25.96 -5.69 18.02
N LYS A 150 25.12 -5.10 17.15
CA LYS A 150 23.83 -4.52 17.53
C LYS A 150 22.87 -5.56 18.10
N THR A 151 22.81 -6.75 17.50
CA THR A 151 21.95 -7.83 17.98
C THR A 151 22.43 -8.38 19.32
N GLU A 152 23.74 -8.52 19.53
CA GLU A 152 24.33 -8.91 20.81
C GLU A 152 24.06 -7.87 21.92
N GLU A 153 24.29 -6.58 21.64
CA GLU A 153 24.00 -5.47 22.57
C GLU A 153 22.51 -5.41 22.95
N GLY A 154 21.61 -5.70 22.01
CA GLY A 154 20.16 -5.71 22.23
C GLY A 154 19.68 -6.82 23.17
N VAL A 155 20.38 -7.96 23.23
CA VAL A 155 20.04 -9.10 24.11
C VAL A 155 20.30 -8.78 25.59
N ASP A 156 21.30 -7.95 25.89
CA ASP A 156 21.75 -7.70 27.27
C ASP A 156 21.08 -6.49 27.95
N GLY A 157 20.28 -5.69 27.24
CA GLY A 157 20.07 -4.29 27.64
C GLY A 157 18.66 -3.79 27.96
N SER A 158 17.57 -4.32 27.38
CA SER A 158 16.26 -3.68 27.60
C SER A 158 15.03 -4.54 27.33
N ASP A 159 14.01 -4.40 28.17
CA ASP A 159 12.67 -4.97 27.96
C ASP A 159 11.79 -4.12 27.01
N SER A 160 12.38 -3.12 26.35
CA SER A 160 11.67 -2.18 25.47
C SER A 160 11.13 -2.88 24.23
N SER A 161 9.84 -2.64 23.93
CA SER A 161 9.21 -3.09 22.69
C SER A 161 9.91 -2.56 21.44
N TYR A 162 10.53 -1.37 21.52
CA TYR A 162 11.30 -0.78 20.43
C TYR A 162 12.57 -1.57 20.11
N VAL A 163 13.32 -1.98 21.15
CA VAL A 163 14.55 -2.77 20.96
C VAL A 163 14.20 -4.15 20.42
N LYS A 164 13.13 -4.78 20.91
CA LYS A 164 12.65 -6.06 20.37
C LYS A 164 12.27 -5.96 18.89
N TYR A 165 11.56 -4.89 18.50
CA TYR A 165 11.22 -4.62 17.09
C TYR A 165 12.47 -4.44 16.23
N GLN A 166 13.44 -3.64 16.68
CA GLN A 166 14.67 -3.40 15.93
C GLN A 166 15.56 -4.64 15.82
N MET A 167 15.59 -5.49 16.85
CA MET A 167 16.32 -6.75 16.80
C MET A 167 15.80 -7.69 15.70
N ASP A 168 14.49 -7.82 15.53
CA ASP A 168 13.93 -8.64 14.46
C ASP A 168 14.28 -8.08 13.07
N ARG A 169 14.26 -6.74 12.90
CA ARG A 169 14.72 -6.09 11.65
C ARG A 169 16.20 -6.33 11.38
N TRP A 170 17.07 -6.16 12.38
CA TRP A 170 18.50 -6.42 12.21
C TRP A 170 18.77 -7.86 11.81
N ARG A 171 18.07 -8.83 12.40
CA ARG A 171 18.19 -10.24 12.01
C ARG A 171 17.73 -10.49 10.57
N GLU A 172 16.64 -9.86 10.13
CA GLU A 172 16.23 -9.97 8.72
C GLU A 172 17.27 -9.34 7.77
N TYR A 173 17.87 -8.20 8.15
CA TYR A 173 18.97 -7.62 7.37
C TYR A 173 20.19 -8.54 7.34
N GLN A 174 20.55 -9.18 8.45
CA GLN A 174 21.62 -10.18 8.49
C GLN A 174 21.32 -11.37 7.58
N LEU A 175 20.09 -11.87 7.58
CA LEU A 175 19.66 -12.95 6.70
C LEU A 175 19.88 -12.60 5.22
N ARG A 176 19.48 -11.39 4.80
CA ARG A 176 19.71 -10.88 3.43
C ARG A 176 21.20 -10.70 3.13
N LEU A 177 21.99 -10.20 4.09
CA LEU A 177 23.45 -10.07 3.92
C LEU A 177 24.14 -11.43 3.78
N MET A 178 23.71 -12.47 4.51
CA MET A 178 24.26 -13.81 4.34
C MET A 178 24.07 -14.31 2.90
N ALA A 179 22.91 -14.02 2.29
CA ALA A 179 22.63 -14.34 0.89
C ALA A 179 23.45 -13.48 -0.09
N ASP A 180 23.61 -12.18 0.16
CA ASP A 180 24.47 -11.29 -0.64
C ASP A 180 25.95 -11.75 -0.59
N MET A 181 26.40 -12.20 0.57
CA MET A 181 27.74 -12.77 0.80
C MET A 181 27.90 -14.20 0.28
N LYS A 182 26.85 -14.79 -0.33
CA LYS A 182 26.84 -16.16 -0.87
C LYS A 182 27.24 -17.22 0.17
N LYS A 183 26.79 -17.06 1.43
CA LYS A 183 26.95 -18.09 2.46
C LYS A 183 26.26 -19.40 2.03
N PRO A 184 26.70 -20.58 2.52
CA PRO A 184 26.01 -21.83 2.25
C PRO A 184 24.53 -21.76 2.65
N ILE A 185 23.64 -22.25 1.78
CA ILE A 185 22.18 -22.14 2.00
C ILE A 185 21.74 -22.79 3.32
N GLU A 186 22.39 -23.87 3.75
CA GLU A 186 22.08 -24.52 5.02
C GLU A 186 22.38 -23.63 6.24
N GLU A 187 23.42 -22.79 6.18
CA GLU A 187 23.70 -21.81 7.24
C GLU A 187 22.60 -20.74 7.30
N ILE A 188 22.12 -20.30 6.14
CA ILE A 188 21.02 -19.33 6.02
C ILE A 188 19.72 -19.91 6.57
N ARG A 189 19.38 -21.16 6.21
CA ARG A 189 18.20 -21.88 6.71
C ARG A 189 18.22 -22.01 8.22
N GLU A 190 19.37 -22.37 8.80
CA GLU A 190 19.50 -22.50 10.25
C GLU A 190 19.35 -21.15 10.95
N TYR A 191 19.97 -20.10 10.40
CA TYR A 191 19.85 -18.75 10.94
C TYR A 191 18.40 -18.22 10.90
N THR A 192 17.65 -18.53 9.83
CA THR A 192 16.25 -18.13 9.64
C THR A 192 15.35 -18.58 10.80
N LYS A 193 15.64 -19.74 11.41
CA LYS A 193 14.85 -20.29 12.53
C LYS A 193 14.89 -19.41 13.79
N MET A 194 15.85 -18.49 13.89
CA MET A 194 16.00 -17.57 15.03
C MET A 194 15.15 -16.31 14.87
N ILE A 195 14.49 -16.12 13.73
CA ILE A 195 13.74 -14.91 13.37
C ILE A 195 12.25 -15.20 13.50
N SER A 196 11.54 -14.36 14.27
CA SER A 196 10.09 -14.52 14.51
C SER A 196 9.21 -13.57 13.71
N SER A 197 9.83 -12.74 12.85
CA SER A 197 9.11 -11.76 12.04
C SER A 197 8.22 -12.43 11.00
N TYR A 198 7.07 -11.79 10.71
CA TYR A 198 6.09 -12.27 9.74
C TYR A 198 6.63 -12.35 8.32
N SER A 199 7.54 -11.45 7.93
CA SER A 199 8.13 -11.37 6.58
C SER A 199 9.29 -12.33 6.34
N VAL A 200 9.74 -13.06 7.36
CA VAL A 200 10.95 -13.90 7.24
C VAL A 200 10.78 -15.02 6.21
N GLN A 201 9.61 -15.63 6.14
CA GLN A 201 9.35 -16.73 5.22
C GLN A 201 9.39 -16.26 3.76
N GLU A 202 8.82 -15.09 3.47
CA GLU A 202 8.93 -14.49 2.13
C GLU A 202 10.40 -14.16 1.79
N THR A 203 11.13 -13.58 2.74
CA THR A 203 12.56 -13.31 2.57
C THR A 203 13.33 -14.60 2.29
N MET A 204 13.02 -15.69 2.99
CA MET A 204 13.63 -16.99 2.75
C MET A 204 13.30 -17.52 1.35
N ALA A 205 12.05 -17.40 0.89
CA ALA A 205 11.65 -17.80 -0.46
C ALA A 205 12.41 -17.01 -1.55
N GLU A 206 12.61 -15.71 -1.36
CA GLU A 206 13.45 -14.88 -2.26
C GLU A 206 14.89 -15.38 -2.31
N ILE A 207 15.47 -15.72 -1.15
CA ILE A 207 16.83 -16.24 -1.05
C ILE A 207 16.94 -17.63 -1.71
N GLU A 208 16.03 -18.56 -1.40
CA GLU A 208 16.01 -19.89 -2.03
C GLU A 208 15.92 -19.78 -3.55
N ARG A 209 15.10 -18.85 -4.07
CA ARG A 209 14.99 -18.59 -5.51
C ARG A 209 16.33 -18.11 -6.08
N ALA A 210 17.00 -17.17 -5.42
CA ALA A 210 18.31 -16.68 -5.83
C ALA A 210 19.41 -17.77 -5.80
N TYR A 211 19.22 -18.81 -4.99
CA TYR A 211 20.08 -20.00 -4.92
C TYR A 211 19.66 -21.12 -5.90
N GLY A 212 18.57 -20.95 -6.64
CA GLY A 212 18.07 -21.93 -7.61
C GLY A 212 17.23 -23.07 -7.01
N ASN A 213 16.86 -22.98 -5.74
CA ASN A 213 16.16 -24.03 -5.00
C ASN A 213 14.64 -23.95 -5.18
N THR A 214 14.17 -24.09 -6.42
CA THR A 214 12.76 -23.87 -6.81
C THR A 214 11.76 -24.70 -5.99
N ASN A 215 12.09 -25.94 -5.64
CA ASN A 215 11.19 -26.79 -4.83
C ASN A 215 10.94 -26.22 -3.43
N GLU A 216 11.95 -25.61 -2.81
CA GLU A 216 11.83 -25.00 -1.49
C GLU A 216 11.04 -23.69 -1.56
N VAL A 217 11.24 -22.91 -2.61
CA VAL A 217 10.42 -21.71 -2.90
C VAL A 217 8.94 -22.08 -2.99
N ILE A 218 8.63 -23.16 -3.73
CA ILE A 218 7.26 -23.67 -3.85
C ILE A 218 6.73 -24.11 -2.49
N ALA A 219 7.49 -24.88 -1.72
CA ALA A 219 7.06 -25.34 -0.39
C ALA A 219 6.72 -24.18 0.54
N ILE A 220 7.59 -23.17 0.61
CA ILE A 220 7.36 -21.97 1.43
C ILE A 220 6.10 -21.22 0.98
N TYR A 221 5.96 -20.96 -0.32
CA TYR A 221 4.77 -20.25 -0.81
C TYR A 221 3.49 -21.07 -0.66
N GLN A 222 3.54 -22.41 -0.71
CA GLN A 222 2.38 -23.25 -0.42
C GLN A 222 1.94 -23.12 1.04
N GLU A 223 2.87 -23.10 1.99
CA GLU A 223 2.57 -22.87 3.40
C GLU A 223 1.98 -21.48 3.63
N LEU A 224 2.52 -20.46 2.97
CA LEU A 224 2.02 -19.08 3.05
C LEU A 224 0.63 -18.94 2.40
N ALA A 225 0.41 -19.56 1.24
CA ALA A 225 -0.87 -19.57 0.54
C ALA A 225 -1.96 -20.27 1.36
N ALA A 226 -1.64 -21.40 2.01
CA ALA A 226 -2.57 -22.07 2.91
C ALA A 226 -3.03 -21.19 4.09
N GLN A 227 -2.21 -20.22 4.52
CA GLN A 227 -2.62 -19.23 5.52
C GLN A 227 -3.60 -18.20 4.95
N GLU A 228 -3.45 -17.78 3.68
CA GLU A 228 -4.42 -16.92 3.00
C GLU A 228 -5.76 -17.63 2.82
N ASP A 229 -5.73 -18.90 2.40
CA ASP A 229 -6.91 -19.76 2.30
C ASP A 229 -7.66 -19.83 3.64
N ALA A 230 -6.95 -20.07 4.74
CA ALA A 230 -7.53 -20.15 6.08
C ALA A 230 -8.15 -18.81 6.54
N ARG A 231 -7.60 -17.68 6.07
CA ARG A 231 -8.12 -16.33 6.36
C ARG A 231 -9.29 -15.95 5.45
N GLY A 232 -9.38 -16.53 4.26
CA GLY A 232 -10.40 -16.26 3.25
C GLY A 232 -10.19 -14.95 2.47
N TRP A 233 -8.98 -14.40 2.49
CA TRP A 233 -8.59 -13.25 1.66
C TRP A 233 -7.06 -13.24 1.45
N ALA A 234 -6.64 -12.77 0.27
CA ALA A 234 -5.23 -12.69 -0.10
C ALA A 234 -4.70 -11.28 0.15
N ARG A 235 -3.83 -11.11 1.16
CA ARG A 235 -3.18 -9.82 1.44
C ARG A 235 -1.91 -9.67 0.63
N GLU A 236 -1.15 -10.75 0.53
CA GLU A 236 0.18 -10.77 -0.06
C GLU A 236 0.20 -11.50 -1.41
N ASN A 237 -0.90 -12.17 -1.75
CA ASN A 237 -1.16 -12.82 -3.05
C ASN A 237 -0.17 -13.96 -3.34
N TRP A 238 0.02 -14.88 -2.38
CA TRP A 238 0.97 -15.99 -2.52
C TRP A 238 0.58 -16.96 -3.64
N HIS A 239 -0.72 -17.15 -3.88
CA HIS A 239 -1.21 -17.91 -5.02
C HIS A 239 -0.77 -17.29 -6.36
N LEU A 240 -0.63 -15.96 -6.47
CA LEU A 240 -0.09 -15.34 -7.70
C LEU A 240 1.40 -15.65 -7.88
N LYS A 241 2.17 -15.69 -6.79
CA LYS A 241 3.59 -16.09 -6.85
C LYS A 241 3.74 -17.55 -7.28
N LEU A 242 2.94 -18.46 -6.70
CA LEU A 242 2.92 -19.86 -7.11
C LEU A 242 2.45 -20.04 -8.56
N LYS A 243 1.41 -19.31 -8.98
CA LYS A 243 0.93 -19.27 -10.36
C LYS A 243 2.07 -18.97 -11.32
N ASP A 244 2.85 -17.92 -11.07
CA ASP A 244 3.95 -17.52 -11.95
C ASP A 244 5.06 -18.59 -12.00
N ILE A 245 5.40 -19.21 -10.86
CA ILE A 245 6.38 -20.31 -10.81
C ILE A 245 5.92 -21.53 -11.64
N TYR A 246 4.64 -21.91 -11.54
CA TYR A 246 4.12 -23.05 -12.32
C TYR A 246 3.98 -22.73 -13.80
N LYS A 247 3.70 -21.47 -14.14
CA LYS A 247 3.73 -21.00 -15.53
C LYS A 247 5.14 -21.06 -16.12
N GLU A 248 6.15 -20.64 -15.36
CA GLU A 248 7.56 -20.70 -15.76
C GLU A 248 8.04 -22.16 -15.94
N SER A 249 7.57 -23.09 -15.11
CA SER A 249 7.96 -24.51 -15.17
C SER A 249 7.17 -25.35 -16.20
N GLY A 250 6.08 -24.80 -16.74
CA GLY A 250 5.19 -25.51 -17.67
C GLY A 250 4.22 -26.49 -17.00
N ASP A 251 4.05 -26.42 -15.69
CA ASP A 251 3.08 -27.23 -14.94
C ASP A 251 1.68 -26.61 -15.06
N GLU A 252 1.01 -26.89 -16.19
CA GLU A 252 -0.31 -26.31 -16.50
C GLU A 252 -1.39 -26.66 -15.47
N GLU A 253 -1.34 -27.86 -14.88
CA GLU A 253 -2.33 -28.31 -13.90
C GLU A 253 -2.26 -27.44 -12.65
N LYS A 254 -1.06 -27.29 -12.08
CA LYS A 254 -0.88 -26.46 -10.88
C LYS A 254 -1.04 -24.97 -11.17
N TYR A 255 -0.57 -24.50 -12.33
CA TYR A 255 -0.83 -23.12 -12.76
C TYR A 255 -2.34 -22.78 -12.73
N ARG A 256 -3.18 -23.66 -13.30
CA ARG A 256 -4.64 -23.47 -13.30
C ARG A 256 -5.24 -23.55 -11.89
N ALA A 257 -4.71 -24.43 -11.03
CA ALA A 257 -5.16 -24.55 -9.65
C ALA A 257 -4.86 -23.27 -8.83
N GLU A 258 -3.64 -22.76 -8.92
CA GLU A 258 -3.25 -21.52 -8.21
C GLU A 258 -3.98 -20.29 -8.73
N LEU A 259 -4.21 -20.22 -10.05
CA LEU A 259 -5.02 -19.15 -10.66
C LEU A 259 -6.47 -19.19 -10.17
N LEU A 260 -7.06 -20.39 -10.01
CA LEU A 260 -8.37 -20.54 -9.41
C LEU A 260 -8.36 -20.03 -7.96
N SER A 261 -7.43 -20.48 -7.13
CA SER A 261 -7.35 -20.05 -5.72
C SER A 261 -7.20 -18.53 -5.60
N ALA A 262 -6.27 -17.92 -6.35
CA ALA A 262 -6.10 -16.47 -6.38
C ALA A 262 -7.39 -15.74 -6.78
N MET A 263 -8.06 -16.22 -7.84
CA MET A 263 -9.33 -15.65 -8.30
C MET A 263 -10.44 -15.77 -7.25
N THR A 264 -10.51 -16.89 -6.51
CA THR A 264 -11.51 -17.07 -5.44
C THR A 264 -11.26 -16.21 -4.20
N LEU A 265 -10.01 -15.86 -3.92
CA LEU A 265 -9.65 -14.95 -2.82
C LEU A 265 -9.86 -13.48 -3.20
N ASP A 266 -9.69 -13.13 -4.49
CA ASP A 266 -9.93 -11.80 -5.05
C ASP A 266 -11.17 -11.76 -5.97
N VAL A 267 -12.32 -12.06 -5.37
CA VAL A 267 -13.61 -12.09 -6.07
C VAL A 267 -13.90 -10.75 -6.73
N GLY A 268 -14.19 -10.78 -8.03
CA GLY A 268 -14.48 -9.59 -8.83
C GLY A 268 -13.29 -9.07 -9.64
N ASN A 269 -12.09 -9.61 -9.44
CA ASN A 269 -10.94 -9.28 -10.27
C ASN A 269 -11.17 -9.76 -11.72
N GLU A 270 -11.33 -8.81 -12.63
CA GLU A 270 -11.66 -9.10 -14.03
C GLU A 270 -10.49 -9.68 -14.82
N ASP A 271 -9.26 -9.37 -14.44
CA ASP A 271 -8.07 -9.84 -15.14
C ASP A 271 -7.81 -11.30 -14.81
N LEU A 272 -7.92 -11.69 -13.53
CA LEU A 272 -7.85 -13.09 -13.12
C LEU A 272 -9.00 -13.92 -13.73
N TRP A 273 -10.21 -13.35 -13.82
CA TRP A 273 -11.34 -14.00 -14.48
C TRP A 273 -11.06 -14.31 -15.95
N LYS A 274 -10.56 -13.32 -16.71
CA LYS A 274 -10.23 -13.50 -18.13
C LYS A 274 -9.09 -14.49 -18.33
N GLU A 275 -8.05 -14.43 -17.50
CA GLU A 275 -6.92 -15.36 -17.55
C GLU A 275 -7.39 -16.79 -17.30
N TYR A 276 -8.23 -16.99 -16.27
CA TYR A 276 -8.74 -18.32 -15.92
C TYR A 276 -9.70 -18.88 -16.96
N LYS A 277 -10.60 -18.04 -17.49
CA LYS A 277 -11.48 -18.41 -18.62
C LYS A 277 -10.67 -18.84 -19.83
N GLY A 278 -9.57 -18.15 -20.14
CA GLY A 278 -8.66 -18.49 -21.23
C GLY A 278 -7.99 -19.87 -21.09
N CYS A 279 -7.93 -20.41 -19.87
CA CYS A 279 -7.38 -21.74 -19.59
C CYS A 279 -8.43 -22.87 -19.69
N CYS A 280 -9.70 -22.53 -19.88
CA CYS A 280 -10.79 -23.49 -19.95
C CYS A 280 -11.15 -23.79 -21.42
N ALA A 281 -11.49 -25.04 -21.71
CA ALA A 281 -12.07 -25.38 -23.00
C ALA A 281 -13.42 -24.65 -23.16
N PRO A 282 -13.74 -24.08 -24.33
CA PRO A 282 -15.00 -23.39 -24.56
C PRO A 282 -16.24 -24.23 -24.23
N GLU A 283 -16.14 -25.55 -24.40
CA GLU A 283 -17.21 -26.52 -24.14
C GLU A 283 -17.46 -26.73 -22.64
N ASP A 284 -16.41 -26.65 -21.82
CA ASP A 284 -16.48 -26.86 -20.37
C ASP A 284 -16.79 -25.57 -19.60
N TRP A 285 -16.52 -24.41 -20.22
CA TRP A 285 -16.68 -23.10 -19.58
C TRP A 285 -18.08 -22.84 -19.03
N PRO A 286 -19.20 -23.12 -19.74
CA PRO A 286 -20.53 -22.83 -19.23
C PRO A 286 -20.83 -23.52 -17.89
N THR A 287 -20.47 -24.79 -17.75
CA THR A 287 -20.66 -25.54 -16.49
C THR A 287 -19.78 -24.98 -15.39
N ARG A 288 -18.49 -24.78 -15.68
CA ARG A 288 -17.52 -24.28 -14.70
C ARG A 288 -17.84 -22.85 -14.23
N CYS A 289 -18.33 -22.02 -15.14
CA CYS A 289 -18.79 -20.67 -14.84
C CYS A 289 -19.99 -20.69 -13.88
N GLU A 290 -20.97 -21.56 -14.10
CA GLU A 290 -22.14 -21.68 -13.23
C GLU A 290 -21.78 -22.23 -11.84
N ASP A 291 -20.84 -23.17 -11.76
CA ASP A 291 -20.32 -23.68 -10.49
C ASP A 291 -19.65 -22.55 -9.67
N LEU A 292 -18.86 -21.70 -10.32
CA LEU A 292 -18.23 -20.53 -9.69
C LEU A 292 -19.27 -19.51 -9.21
N PHE A 293 -20.29 -19.24 -10.02
CA PHE A 293 -21.37 -18.32 -9.63
C PHE A 293 -22.16 -18.87 -8.44
N SER A 294 -22.40 -20.18 -8.41
CA SER A 294 -23.09 -20.86 -7.31
C SER A 294 -22.28 -20.91 -6.01
N SER A 295 -20.95 -20.81 -6.09
CA SER A 295 -20.07 -20.81 -4.91
C SER A 295 -20.13 -19.51 -4.10
N VAL A 296 -20.61 -18.42 -4.70
CA VAL A 296 -20.68 -17.10 -4.05
C VAL A 296 -22.09 -16.84 -3.56
N LYS A 297 -22.19 -16.32 -2.33
CA LYS A 297 -23.47 -16.03 -1.70
C LYS A 297 -24.21 -14.93 -2.45
N VAL A 298 -25.50 -15.15 -2.73
CA VAL A 298 -26.37 -14.12 -3.31
C VAL A 298 -26.33 -12.85 -2.46
N GLY A 299 -26.14 -11.70 -3.11
CA GLY A 299 -25.99 -10.40 -2.46
C GLY A 299 -24.55 -10.01 -2.15
N ASP A 300 -23.56 -10.89 -2.37
CA ASP A 300 -22.17 -10.45 -2.44
C ASP A 300 -21.96 -9.65 -3.73
N TYR A 301 -21.69 -8.36 -3.61
CA TYR A 301 -21.52 -7.51 -4.79
C TYR A 301 -20.16 -7.68 -5.47
N ARG A 302 -19.19 -8.32 -4.79
CA ARG A 302 -17.82 -8.42 -5.30
C ARG A 302 -17.77 -9.20 -6.60
N ILE A 303 -18.64 -10.20 -6.77
CA ILE A 303 -18.72 -11.03 -7.99
C ILE A 303 -19.39 -10.33 -9.19
N PHE A 304 -20.04 -9.17 -9.01
CA PHE A 304 -20.77 -8.52 -10.10
C PHE A 304 -19.96 -8.21 -11.36
N PRO A 305 -18.66 -7.83 -11.29
CA PRO A 305 -17.83 -7.70 -12.48
C PRO A 305 -17.75 -8.99 -13.31
N TRP A 306 -17.65 -10.16 -12.66
CA TRP A 306 -17.64 -11.46 -13.37
C TRP A 306 -18.99 -11.74 -14.04
N TYR A 307 -20.10 -11.47 -13.34
CA TYR A 307 -21.43 -11.59 -13.96
C TYR A 307 -21.59 -10.69 -15.19
N ALA A 308 -21.07 -9.47 -15.14
CA ALA A 308 -21.11 -8.54 -16.26
C ALA A 308 -20.29 -9.06 -17.47
N GLN A 309 -19.11 -9.65 -17.23
CA GLN A 309 -18.29 -10.28 -18.28
C GLN A 309 -19.02 -11.42 -19.00
N GLU A 310 -19.89 -12.16 -18.28
CA GLU A 310 -20.69 -13.25 -18.84
C GLU A 310 -22.13 -12.83 -19.21
N ASN A 311 -22.43 -11.52 -19.22
CA ASN A 311 -23.76 -10.96 -19.50
C ASN A 311 -24.89 -11.47 -18.58
N ARG A 312 -24.57 -11.93 -17.38
CA ARG A 312 -25.51 -12.41 -16.35
C ARG A 312 -26.08 -11.27 -15.50
N TYR A 313 -26.73 -10.32 -16.16
CA TYR A 313 -27.38 -9.19 -15.49
C TYR A 313 -28.58 -9.59 -14.62
N ASP A 314 -29.15 -10.77 -14.87
CA ASP A 314 -30.10 -11.43 -13.96
C ASP A 314 -29.51 -11.59 -12.56
N LEU A 315 -28.30 -12.16 -12.44
CA LEU A 315 -27.64 -12.40 -11.16
C LEU A 315 -27.20 -11.10 -10.47
N ILE A 316 -26.80 -10.09 -11.24
CA ILE A 316 -26.52 -8.75 -10.69
C ILE A 316 -27.80 -8.15 -10.10
N MET A 317 -28.93 -8.25 -10.80
CA MET A 317 -30.21 -7.73 -10.31
C MET A 317 -30.63 -8.43 -9.02
N ASP A 318 -30.55 -9.76 -8.96
CA ASP A 318 -30.86 -10.55 -7.77
C ASP A 318 -29.96 -10.14 -6.59
N GLY A 319 -28.66 -9.98 -6.82
CA GLY A 319 -27.72 -9.55 -5.79
C GLY A 319 -27.97 -8.11 -5.30
N VAL A 320 -28.34 -7.20 -6.20
CA VAL A 320 -28.69 -5.81 -5.86
C VAL A 320 -29.96 -5.76 -5.01
N GLU A 321 -30.97 -6.58 -5.31
CA GLU A 321 -32.20 -6.66 -4.52
C GLU A 321 -31.95 -7.21 -3.13
N VAL A 322 -31.21 -8.32 -3.02
CA VAL A 322 -30.92 -8.98 -1.74
C VAL A 322 -30.01 -8.11 -0.86
N GLY A 323 -28.98 -7.50 -1.44
CA GLY A 323 -28.01 -6.69 -0.70
C GLY A 323 -28.40 -5.22 -0.52
N GLU A 324 -29.43 -4.75 -1.22
CA GLU A 324 -29.81 -3.32 -1.33
C GLU A 324 -28.64 -2.40 -1.73
N HIS A 325 -27.73 -2.89 -2.57
CA HIS A 325 -26.48 -2.22 -2.97
C HIS A 325 -26.71 -1.09 -3.96
N ILE A 326 -27.14 0.07 -3.46
CA ILE A 326 -27.52 1.21 -4.29
C ILE A 326 -26.40 1.73 -5.21
N ASP A 327 -25.16 1.71 -4.73
CA ASP A 327 -24.00 2.14 -5.52
C ASP A 327 -23.73 1.18 -6.68
N ARG A 328 -24.02 -0.12 -6.49
CA ARG A 328 -23.89 -1.14 -7.52
C ARG A 328 -25.03 -1.09 -8.52
N LEU A 329 -26.26 -0.80 -8.07
CA LEU A 329 -27.36 -0.48 -8.98
C LEU A 329 -26.95 0.67 -9.91
N LYS A 330 -26.37 1.74 -9.36
CA LYS A 330 -25.88 2.88 -10.15
C LYS A 330 -24.82 2.47 -11.18
N GLN A 331 -23.85 1.65 -10.75
CA GLN A 331 -22.76 1.19 -11.61
C GLN A 331 -23.27 0.42 -12.84
N TYR A 332 -24.27 -0.44 -12.67
CA TYR A 332 -24.83 -1.28 -13.74
C TYR A 332 -26.17 -0.76 -14.30
N GLU A 333 -26.57 0.46 -13.92
CA GLU A 333 -27.92 0.99 -14.13
C GLU A 333 -28.35 0.96 -15.59
N LYS A 334 -27.46 1.31 -16.51
CA LYS A 334 -27.78 1.36 -17.94
C LYS A 334 -28.37 0.04 -18.44
N LYS A 335 -27.77 -1.08 -18.04
CA LYS A 335 -28.20 -2.43 -18.46
C LYS A 335 -29.34 -2.95 -17.61
N LEU A 336 -29.27 -2.74 -16.29
CA LEU A 336 -30.34 -3.19 -15.38
C LEU A 336 -31.67 -2.47 -15.64
N LYS A 337 -31.65 -1.18 -15.96
CA LYS A 337 -32.86 -0.40 -16.32
C LYS A 337 -33.45 -0.81 -17.66
N GLU A 338 -32.61 -1.23 -18.61
CA GLU A 338 -33.04 -1.74 -19.91
C GLU A 338 -33.78 -3.09 -19.75
N LEU A 339 -33.23 -3.98 -18.91
CA LEU A 339 -33.73 -5.35 -18.76
C LEU A 339 -34.81 -5.50 -17.67
N TYR A 340 -34.68 -4.74 -16.57
CA TYR A 340 -35.46 -4.91 -15.33
C TYR A 340 -35.89 -3.56 -14.71
N PRO A 341 -36.59 -2.67 -15.46
CA PRO A 341 -36.91 -1.33 -14.98
C PRO A 341 -37.74 -1.31 -13.69
N ASP A 342 -38.73 -2.21 -13.56
CA ASP A 342 -39.62 -2.26 -12.38
C ASP A 342 -38.90 -2.78 -11.12
N ARG A 343 -37.97 -3.72 -11.31
CA ARG A 343 -37.12 -4.26 -10.23
C ARG A 343 -36.17 -3.19 -9.69
N CYS A 344 -35.50 -2.47 -10.59
CA CYS A 344 -34.65 -1.32 -10.24
C CYS A 344 -35.43 -0.24 -9.49
N LEU A 345 -36.64 0.10 -9.98
CA LEU A 345 -37.52 1.06 -9.33
C LEU A 345 -37.87 0.62 -7.91
N THR A 346 -38.19 -0.66 -7.71
CA THR A 346 -38.49 -1.23 -6.39
C THR A 346 -37.31 -1.07 -5.42
N VAL A 347 -36.08 -1.38 -5.85
CA VAL A 347 -34.87 -1.19 -5.04
C VAL A 347 -34.67 0.28 -4.66
N LEU A 348 -34.84 1.20 -5.61
CA LEU A 348 -34.72 2.64 -5.36
C LEU A 348 -35.76 3.14 -4.34
N LEU A 349 -37.01 2.69 -4.46
CA LEU A 349 -38.08 3.04 -3.53
C LEU A 349 -37.76 2.54 -2.11
N ASN A 350 -37.36 1.28 -1.96
CA ASN A 350 -37.01 0.69 -0.67
C ASN A 350 -35.81 1.40 -0.01
N ASN A 351 -34.75 1.64 -0.79
CA ASN A 351 -33.58 2.37 -0.31
C ASN A 351 -33.94 3.80 0.16
N THR A 352 -34.78 4.50 -0.60
CA THR A 352 -35.23 5.86 -0.29
C THR A 352 -36.09 5.90 0.97
N LYS A 353 -36.98 4.92 1.18
CA LYS A 353 -37.77 4.75 2.41
C LYS A 353 -36.87 4.60 3.63
N ARG A 354 -35.92 3.66 3.58
CA ARG A 354 -34.97 3.41 4.68
C ARG A 354 -34.11 4.64 4.98
N MET A 355 -33.63 5.32 3.94
CA MET A 355 -32.84 6.55 4.12
C MET A 355 -33.68 7.65 4.78
N ALA A 356 -34.94 7.84 4.39
CA ALA A 356 -35.83 8.82 5.02
C ALA A 356 -36.11 8.51 6.50
N GLU A 357 -36.21 7.23 6.86
CA GLU A 357 -36.37 6.78 8.26
C GLU A 357 -35.15 7.12 9.13
N GLN A 358 -33.94 6.91 8.62
CA GLN A 358 -32.69 7.13 9.35
C GLN A 358 -32.20 8.59 9.35
N SER A 359 -32.74 9.43 8.45
CA SER A 359 -32.34 10.82 8.26
C SER A 359 -32.68 11.73 9.44
N ASN A 360 -31.69 12.49 9.93
CA ASN A 360 -31.87 13.42 11.07
C ASN A 360 -31.37 14.84 10.78
N LYS A 361 -30.59 15.07 9.72
CA LYS A 361 -30.01 16.38 9.37
C LYS A 361 -30.43 16.81 7.98
N ARG A 362 -30.34 18.11 7.69
CA ARG A 362 -30.73 18.68 6.38
C ARG A 362 -29.99 18.05 5.20
N GLN A 363 -28.72 17.69 5.40
CA GLN A 363 -27.93 17.00 4.39
C GLN A 363 -28.53 15.62 4.02
N ASP A 364 -29.09 14.89 4.99
CA ASP A 364 -29.71 13.59 4.73
C ASP A 364 -30.99 13.75 3.90
N TYR A 365 -31.80 14.78 4.20
CA TYR A 365 -33.01 15.08 3.42
C TYR A 365 -32.70 15.46 1.97
N ARG A 366 -31.59 16.16 1.71
CA ARG A 366 -31.10 16.41 0.35
C ARG A 366 -30.76 15.12 -0.40
N ARG A 367 -30.26 14.09 0.30
CA ARG A 367 -30.02 12.77 -0.29
C ARG A 367 -31.35 12.09 -0.63
N VAL A 368 -32.36 12.18 0.23
CA VAL A 368 -33.73 11.69 -0.05
C VAL A 368 -34.31 12.35 -1.30
N ALA A 369 -34.26 13.68 -1.39
CA ALA A 369 -34.71 14.41 -2.58
C ALA A 369 -33.93 14.01 -3.85
N ARG A 370 -32.62 13.73 -3.73
CA ARG A 370 -31.81 13.23 -4.84
C ARG A 370 -32.29 11.86 -5.33
N ASN A 371 -32.59 10.94 -4.41
CA ASN A 371 -33.12 9.63 -4.80
C ASN A 371 -34.53 9.73 -5.41
N LEU A 372 -35.40 10.62 -4.92
CA LEU A 372 -36.71 10.87 -5.54
C LEU A 372 -36.56 11.39 -6.99
N ARG A 373 -35.63 12.31 -7.24
CA ARG A 373 -35.27 12.74 -8.60
C ARG A 373 -34.74 11.60 -9.47
N TRP A 374 -33.99 10.69 -8.87
CA TRP A 374 -33.47 9.51 -9.57
C TRP A 374 -34.61 8.55 -9.95
N ILE A 375 -35.53 8.28 -9.01
CA ILE A 375 -36.75 7.49 -9.23
C ILE A 375 -37.56 8.04 -10.41
N GLN A 376 -37.75 9.35 -10.52
CA GLN A 376 -38.50 9.98 -11.63
C GLN A 376 -37.96 9.65 -13.03
N GLN A 377 -36.72 9.17 -13.15
CA GLN A 377 -36.12 8.81 -14.43
C GLN A 377 -36.53 7.42 -14.91
N TYR A 378 -37.20 6.61 -14.08
CA TYR A 378 -37.67 5.28 -14.44
C TYR A 378 -39.07 5.32 -15.07
N PRO A 379 -39.44 4.30 -15.88
CA PRO A 379 -40.84 4.08 -16.26
C PRO A 379 -41.73 4.09 -15.01
N ASN A 380 -42.85 4.80 -15.04
CA ASN A 380 -43.75 5.02 -13.90
C ASN A 380 -43.14 5.71 -12.66
N GLY A 381 -41.86 6.10 -12.74
CA GLY A 381 -41.12 6.68 -11.62
C GLY A 381 -41.63 8.03 -11.14
N LYS A 382 -42.23 8.84 -12.02
CA LYS A 382 -42.84 10.13 -11.63
C LYS A 382 -43.98 9.93 -10.64
N THR A 383 -44.88 8.97 -10.93
CA THR A 383 -45.99 8.62 -10.06
C THR A 383 -45.47 8.03 -8.75
N ALA A 384 -44.54 7.08 -8.82
CA ALA A 384 -43.96 6.44 -7.63
C ALA A 384 -43.22 7.44 -6.72
N ALA A 385 -42.50 8.41 -7.28
CA ALA A 385 -41.84 9.47 -6.50
C ALA A 385 -42.85 10.38 -5.80
N ALA A 386 -43.94 10.76 -6.46
CA ALA A 386 -44.99 11.60 -5.89
C ALA A 386 -45.73 10.88 -4.74
N GLU A 387 -46.09 9.61 -4.94
CA GLU A 387 -46.70 8.76 -3.90
C GLU A 387 -45.78 8.62 -2.68
N LEU A 388 -44.49 8.37 -2.91
CA LEU A 388 -43.51 8.25 -1.84
C LEU A 388 -43.28 9.58 -1.10
N ALA A 389 -43.23 10.70 -1.82
CA ALA A 389 -43.14 12.02 -1.21
C ALA A 389 -44.39 12.34 -0.37
N GLN A 390 -45.59 11.94 -0.82
CA GLN A 390 -46.81 12.06 -0.05
C GLN A 390 -46.77 11.20 1.23
N GLU A 391 -46.28 9.96 1.15
CA GLU A 391 -46.06 9.08 2.31
C GLU A 391 -45.15 9.78 3.35
N PHE A 392 -44.04 10.37 2.89
CA PHE A 392 -43.12 11.09 3.77
C PHE A 392 -43.73 12.34 4.39
N ARG A 393 -44.56 13.11 3.66
CA ARG A 393 -45.29 14.27 4.20
C ARG A 393 -46.20 13.88 5.36
N LEU A 394 -46.90 12.76 5.23
CA LEU A 394 -47.81 12.25 6.26
C LEU A 394 -47.04 11.73 7.49
N LYS A 395 -46.00 10.92 7.26
CA LYS A 395 -45.21 10.25 8.31
C LYS A 395 -44.29 11.22 9.07
N TYR A 396 -43.69 12.19 8.37
CA TYR A 396 -42.65 13.08 8.91
C TYR A 396 -43.07 14.56 9.00
N LYS A 397 -44.37 14.86 9.10
CA LYS A 397 -44.96 16.21 9.18
C LYS A 397 -44.28 17.24 10.10
N ARG A 398 -43.53 16.80 11.12
CA ARG A 398 -42.80 17.67 12.06
C ARG A 398 -41.37 18.03 11.60
N LYS A 399 -40.83 17.36 10.58
CA LYS A 399 -39.48 17.59 10.03
C LYS A 399 -39.54 18.68 8.94
N ARG A 400 -39.63 19.96 9.33
CA ARG A 400 -39.75 21.11 8.39
C ARG A 400 -38.68 21.11 7.29
N ALA A 401 -37.41 20.89 7.66
CA ALA A 401 -36.31 20.84 6.70
C ALA A 401 -36.42 19.67 5.71
N MET A 402 -37.11 18.57 6.04
CA MET A 402 -37.39 17.51 5.07
C MET A 402 -38.47 17.96 4.08
N MET A 403 -39.55 18.59 4.59
CA MET A 403 -40.65 19.07 3.75
C MET A 403 -40.19 20.10 2.71
N GLU A 404 -39.26 20.99 3.08
CA GLU A 404 -38.64 21.94 2.16
C GLU A 404 -37.91 21.23 1.00
N GLU A 405 -37.14 20.19 1.32
CA GLU A 405 -36.29 19.50 0.33
C GLU A 405 -37.11 18.57 -0.59
N ILE A 406 -38.29 18.11 -0.18
CA ILE A 406 -39.18 17.26 -1.00
C ILE A 406 -40.39 18.00 -1.58
N LEU A 407 -40.42 19.34 -1.52
CA LEU A 407 -41.58 20.13 -1.95
C LEU A 407 -41.90 19.98 -3.43
N GLU A 408 -40.89 19.72 -4.26
CA GLU A 408 -40.98 19.64 -5.74
C GLU A 408 -41.55 18.32 -6.29
N PHE A 409 -41.76 17.31 -5.43
CA PHE A 409 -42.26 15.98 -5.81
C PHE A 409 -43.74 15.81 -5.46
#